data_AF-A0A1G2EF59-F1
#
_entry.id   AF-A0A1G2EF59-F1
#
_cell.length_a   1.000
_cell.length_b   1.000
_cell.length_c   1.000
_cell.angle_alpha   90.00
_cell.angle_beta   90.00
_cell.angle_gamma   90.00
#
_symmetry.space_group_name_H-M   'P 1'
#
loop_
_entity.id
_entity.type
_entity.pdbx_description
1 polymer ?
#
loop_
_entity_poly.entity_id
_entity_poly.type
_entity_poly.pdbx_seq_one_letter_code
_entity_poly.pdbx_strand_id
1 'polypeptide(L)'
;MIRKHNQEGKIYPSIIHPVFSPDSKHLAFIASNKLTPSPGFFVVLDGSEKKTYYSIGRVVFSPDSQRLAYTAQAKPLEKEFIVLDDREIPAMVAGIVFSPDSKRLIDISSAEVYDKVGYPVSSPDGKHLAYRVEDTKRGEFIVLDGQKGNAYDLVASPVFSPDSKHLVYIAGKQGKYFVVVDGREGEVFDEIYGYGSPEYIQTTKPIFSEDSKYIGYGARKGNELWWVRDEIKE
;
A
#
# COMPACT_ATOMS: atom_id res chain seq x y z
N MET A 1 -22.64 3.89 -11.97
CA MET A 1 -23.55 4.99 -11.52
C MET A 1 -23.08 5.44 -10.15
N ILE A 2 -22.84 6.73 -9.95
CA ILE A 2 -22.53 7.29 -8.63
C ILE A 2 -23.78 8.02 -8.14
N ARG A 3 -24.24 7.71 -6.93
CA ARG A 3 -25.39 8.37 -6.30
C ARG A 3 -24.90 9.09 -5.05
N LYS A 4 -25.11 10.41 -4.99
CA LYS A 4 -24.83 11.23 -3.80
C LYS A 4 -26.13 11.88 -3.35
N HIS A 5 -26.60 11.56 -2.15
CA HIS A 5 -27.76 12.21 -1.50
C HIS A 5 -28.93 12.52 -2.48
N ASN A 6 -29.39 11.51 -3.21
CA ASN A 6 -30.50 11.58 -4.19
C ASN A 6 -30.24 12.32 -5.51
N GLN A 7 -29.00 12.67 -5.82
CA GLN A 7 -28.60 13.05 -7.18
C GLN A 7 -27.92 11.87 -7.87
N GLU A 8 -28.43 11.52 -9.04
CA GLU A 8 -27.84 10.51 -9.92
C GLU A 8 -26.76 11.17 -10.78
N GLY A 9 -25.52 10.70 -10.63
CA GLY A 9 -24.41 11.08 -11.49
C GLY A 9 -24.45 10.35 -12.83
N LYS A 10 -23.54 10.74 -13.73
CA LYS A 10 -23.40 10.11 -15.05
C LYS A 10 -23.23 8.58 -14.93
N ILE A 11 -23.87 7.86 -15.83
CA ILE A 11 -23.78 6.40 -15.93
C ILE A 11 -22.64 6.05 -16.88
N TYR A 12 -21.75 5.18 -16.41
CA TYR A 12 -20.66 4.63 -17.18
C TYR A 12 -20.90 3.14 -17.41
N PRO A 13 -20.69 2.65 -18.64
CA PRO A 13 -20.68 1.22 -18.96
C PRO A 13 -19.73 0.37 -18.12
N SER A 14 -18.58 0.92 -17.72
CA SER A 14 -17.61 0.25 -16.85
C SER A 14 -17.01 1.24 -15.86
N ILE A 15 -16.92 0.82 -14.60
CA ILE A 15 -16.21 1.54 -13.52
C ILE A 15 -15.37 0.53 -12.74
N ILE A 16 -14.12 0.88 -12.44
CA ILE A 16 -13.19 0.05 -11.68
C ILE A 16 -12.32 0.90 -10.75
N HIS A 17 -11.75 0.28 -9.71
CA HIS A 17 -10.79 0.87 -8.78
C HIS A 17 -11.21 2.23 -8.15
N PRO A 18 -12.34 2.30 -7.42
CA PRO A 18 -12.68 3.51 -6.67
C PRO A 18 -11.69 3.74 -5.53
N VAL A 19 -11.29 5.00 -5.33
CA VAL A 19 -10.38 5.44 -4.27
C VAL A 19 -10.83 6.79 -3.72
N PHE A 20 -10.95 6.92 -2.40
CA PHE A 20 -11.15 8.20 -1.74
C PHE A 20 -9.80 8.87 -1.44
N SER A 21 -9.77 10.20 -1.43
CA SER A 21 -8.66 10.94 -0.83
C SER A 21 -8.54 10.61 0.67
N PRO A 22 -7.34 10.74 1.26
CA PRO A 22 -7.13 10.53 2.69
C PRO A 22 -8.12 11.30 3.58
N ASP A 23 -8.43 12.55 3.23
CA ASP A 23 -9.42 13.36 3.96
C ASP A 23 -10.89 13.04 3.65
N SER A 24 -11.13 12.01 2.83
CA SER A 24 -12.44 11.51 2.38
C SER A 24 -13.30 12.54 1.62
N LYS A 25 -12.73 13.66 1.19
CA LYS A 25 -13.48 14.71 0.45
C LYS A 25 -13.55 14.47 -1.05
N HIS A 26 -12.58 13.76 -1.61
CA HIS A 26 -12.47 13.51 -3.04
C HIS A 26 -12.64 12.02 -3.35
N LEU A 27 -13.27 11.71 -4.47
CA LEU A 27 -13.41 10.34 -5.00
C LEU A 27 -12.87 10.30 -6.43
N ALA A 28 -11.93 9.39 -6.66
CA ALA A 28 -11.46 9.05 -8.00
C ALA A 28 -11.80 7.60 -8.34
N PHE A 29 -12.07 7.32 -9.61
CA PHE A 29 -12.24 5.97 -10.13
C PHE A 29 -11.93 5.96 -11.63
N ILE A 30 -11.70 4.77 -12.18
CA ILE A 30 -11.46 4.60 -13.62
C ILE A 30 -12.79 4.23 -14.27
N ALA A 31 -13.10 4.87 -15.39
CA ALA A 31 -14.30 4.60 -16.17
C ALA A 31 -14.00 4.39 -17.65
N SER A 32 -14.95 3.77 -18.35
CA SER A 32 -14.97 3.68 -19.82
C SER A 32 -16.38 3.95 -20.33
N ASN A 33 -16.47 4.68 -21.45
CA ASN A 33 -17.71 4.95 -22.17
C ASN A 33 -18.06 3.85 -23.20
N LYS A 34 -17.25 2.78 -23.31
CA LYS A 34 -17.44 1.70 -24.27
C LYS A 34 -17.66 0.37 -23.57
N LEU A 35 -18.62 -0.41 -24.07
CA LEU A 35 -18.87 -1.81 -23.68
C LEU A 35 -17.92 -2.80 -24.37
N THR A 36 -17.25 -2.37 -25.45
CA THR A 36 -16.48 -3.21 -26.37
C THR A 36 -14.97 -3.12 -26.08
N PRO A 37 -14.16 -4.14 -26.45
CA PRO A 37 -12.80 -4.34 -25.93
C PRO A 37 -11.75 -3.35 -26.44
N SER A 38 -12.16 -2.26 -27.11
CA SER A 38 -11.25 -1.19 -27.52
C SER A 38 -11.02 -0.28 -26.31
N PRO A 39 -9.82 -0.28 -25.72
CA PRO A 39 -9.67 0.26 -24.40
C PRO A 39 -9.54 1.79 -24.51
N GLY A 40 -10.35 2.45 -23.71
CA GLY A 40 -10.55 3.89 -23.70
C GLY A 40 -10.98 4.27 -22.30
N PHE A 41 -10.02 4.18 -21.39
CA PHE A 41 -10.23 4.43 -19.98
C PHE A 41 -9.88 5.88 -19.66
N PHE A 42 -10.60 6.48 -18.73
CA PHE A 42 -10.30 7.80 -18.17
C PHE A 42 -10.54 7.77 -16.67
N VAL A 43 -9.81 8.60 -15.94
CA VAL A 43 -10.10 8.83 -14.52
C VAL A 43 -11.27 9.80 -14.43
N VAL A 44 -12.18 9.54 -13.51
CA VAL A 44 -13.21 10.48 -13.08
C VAL A 44 -12.85 10.93 -11.67
N LEU A 45 -12.59 12.21 -11.48
CA LEU A 45 -12.31 12.84 -10.19
C LEU A 45 -13.47 13.77 -9.83
N ASP A 46 -14.20 13.45 -8.76
CA ASP A 46 -15.35 14.23 -8.29
C ASP A 46 -16.39 14.54 -9.38
N GLY A 47 -16.58 13.59 -10.29
CA GLY A 47 -17.48 13.73 -11.44
C GLY A 47 -16.87 14.41 -12.67
N SER A 48 -15.66 14.97 -12.57
CA SER A 48 -14.92 15.49 -13.71
C SER A 48 -14.17 14.37 -14.44
N GLU A 49 -14.48 14.18 -15.71
CA GLU A 49 -13.76 13.25 -16.59
C GLU A 49 -12.41 13.83 -17.01
N LYS A 50 -11.36 13.02 -16.89
CA LYS A 50 -10.00 13.36 -17.31
C LYS A 50 -9.71 12.83 -18.72
N LYS A 51 -8.48 13.04 -19.19
CA LYS A 51 -8.04 12.57 -20.51
C LYS A 51 -8.17 11.05 -20.64
N THR A 52 -8.53 10.59 -21.83
CA THR A 52 -8.68 9.17 -22.16
C THR A 52 -7.37 8.54 -22.60
N TYR A 53 -7.11 7.33 -22.14
CA TYR A 53 -5.93 6.53 -22.40
C TYR A 53 -6.29 5.12 -22.86
N TYR A 54 -5.34 4.45 -23.50
CA TYR A 54 -5.47 3.04 -23.87
C TYR A 54 -5.53 2.18 -22.60
N SER A 55 -4.68 2.42 -21.60
CA SER A 55 -4.81 1.79 -20.28
C SER A 55 -4.50 2.79 -19.18
N ILE A 56 -5.08 2.56 -18.00
CA ILE A 56 -4.81 3.31 -16.77
C ILE A 56 -4.54 2.28 -15.68
N GLY A 57 -3.43 2.44 -14.98
CA GLY A 57 -3.07 1.61 -13.84
C GLY A 57 -3.59 2.22 -12.53
N ARG A 58 -2.79 2.08 -11.47
CA ARG A 58 -3.21 2.49 -10.12
C ARG A 58 -3.44 4.00 -10.06
N VAL A 59 -4.58 4.41 -9.51
CA VAL A 59 -4.90 5.80 -9.16
C VAL A 59 -4.60 6.02 -7.69
N VAL A 60 -3.84 7.07 -7.36
CA VAL A 60 -3.44 7.40 -5.98
C VAL A 60 -3.61 8.89 -5.72
N PHE A 61 -4.15 9.22 -4.55
CA PHE A 61 -4.13 10.58 -4.02
C PHE A 61 -2.82 10.82 -3.27
N SER A 62 -2.37 12.08 -3.23
CA SER A 62 -1.35 12.49 -2.29
C SER A 62 -1.86 12.43 -0.85
N PRO A 63 -0.96 12.24 0.14
CA PRO A 63 -1.29 12.30 1.57
C PRO A 63 -2.08 13.54 1.99
N ASP A 64 -1.70 14.71 1.48
CA ASP A 64 -2.39 15.97 1.76
C ASP A 64 -3.76 16.11 1.07
N SER A 65 -4.19 15.08 0.32
CA SER A 65 -5.44 15.03 -0.44
C SER A 65 -5.55 16.04 -1.59
N GLN A 66 -4.48 16.77 -1.91
CA GLN A 66 -4.53 17.86 -2.90
C GLN A 66 -4.19 17.42 -4.33
N ARG A 67 -3.55 16.26 -4.49
CA ARG A 67 -2.96 15.83 -5.76
C ARG A 67 -3.41 14.44 -6.12
N LEU A 68 -3.40 14.16 -7.43
CA LEU A 68 -3.79 12.86 -7.98
C LEU A 68 -2.73 12.40 -8.98
N ALA A 69 -2.29 11.15 -8.84
CA ALA A 69 -1.38 10.52 -9.79
C ALA A 69 -1.90 9.16 -10.25
N TYR A 70 -1.57 8.78 -11.48
CA TYR A 70 -1.83 7.45 -12.02
C TYR A 70 -0.86 7.08 -13.14
N THR A 71 -0.65 5.79 -13.39
CA THR A 71 0.03 5.35 -14.61
C THR A 71 -0.95 5.29 -15.77
N ALA A 72 -0.48 5.59 -16.97
CA ALA A 72 -1.26 5.49 -18.19
C ALA A 72 -0.42 5.05 -19.39
N GLN A 73 -1.08 4.42 -20.36
CA GLN A 73 -0.53 4.11 -21.67
C GLN A 73 -1.38 4.81 -22.74
N ALA A 74 -0.76 5.55 -23.65
CA ALA A 74 -1.51 6.26 -24.69
C ALA A 74 -1.95 5.33 -25.83
N LYS A 75 -1.14 4.31 -26.18
CA LYS A 75 -1.41 3.34 -27.25
C LYS A 75 -0.89 1.95 -26.89
N PRO A 76 -1.43 0.88 -27.52
CA PRO A 76 -0.91 -0.45 -27.28
C PRO A 76 0.59 -0.51 -27.56
N LEU A 77 1.33 -1.15 -26.66
CA LEU A 77 2.79 -1.37 -26.74
C LEU A 77 3.67 -0.11 -26.58
N GLU A 78 3.10 1.07 -26.33
CA GLU A 78 3.89 2.25 -25.92
C GLU A 78 4.35 2.13 -24.46
N LYS A 79 5.40 2.86 -24.08
CA LYS A 79 5.83 2.89 -22.68
C LYS A 79 4.74 3.56 -21.83
N GLU A 80 4.48 2.99 -20.65
CA GLU A 80 3.67 3.67 -19.65
C GLU A 80 4.37 4.95 -19.18
N PHE A 81 3.58 5.92 -18.76
CA PHE A 81 4.02 7.17 -18.17
C PHE A 81 3.12 7.54 -16.99
N ILE A 82 3.54 8.56 -16.25
CA ILE A 82 2.77 9.07 -15.13
C ILE A 82 1.88 10.21 -15.61
N VAL A 83 0.63 10.22 -15.15
CA VAL A 83 -0.16 11.45 -15.13
C VAL A 83 -0.20 11.95 -13.70
N LEU A 84 0.22 13.20 -13.49
CA LEU A 84 0.23 13.87 -12.21
C LEU A 84 -0.48 15.22 -12.36
N ASP A 85 -1.62 15.39 -11.69
CA ASP A 85 -2.42 16.62 -11.75
C ASP A 85 -2.68 17.05 -13.22
N ASP A 86 -3.13 16.10 -14.04
CA ASP A 86 -3.39 16.23 -15.48
C ASP A 86 -2.15 16.47 -16.37
N ARG A 87 -0.93 16.40 -15.80
CA ARG A 87 0.33 16.51 -16.55
C ARG A 87 0.95 15.14 -16.84
N GLU A 88 1.30 14.89 -18.08
CA GLU A 88 1.96 13.66 -18.53
C GLU A 88 3.47 13.78 -18.33
N ILE A 89 4.04 12.89 -17.53
CA ILE A 89 5.46 12.86 -17.17
C ILE A 89 6.03 11.53 -17.70
N PRO A 90 6.88 11.56 -18.74
CA PRO A 90 7.54 10.36 -19.25
C PRO A 90 8.47 9.77 -18.18
N ALA A 91 8.09 8.62 -17.63
CA ALA A 91 8.88 7.88 -16.64
C ALA A 91 8.61 6.37 -16.77
N MET A 92 9.65 5.54 -16.66
CA MET A 92 9.49 4.09 -16.54
C MET A 92 9.23 3.76 -15.07
N VAL A 93 7.97 3.57 -14.69
CA VAL A 93 7.57 3.31 -13.30
C VAL A 93 6.87 1.97 -13.20
N ALA A 94 7.35 1.09 -12.30
CA ALA A 94 6.63 -0.14 -11.94
C ALA A 94 5.64 0.07 -10.76
N GLY A 95 5.71 1.23 -10.10
CA GLY A 95 4.76 1.63 -9.07
C GLY A 95 4.96 3.09 -8.65
N ILE A 96 3.85 3.78 -8.40
CA ILE A 96 3.83 5.18 -8.01
C ILE A 96 3.18 5.32 -6.65
N VAL A 97 3.88 5.96 -5.73
CA VAL A 97 3.34 6.47 -4.46
C VAL A 97 3.81 7.90 -4.27
N PHE A 98 2.97 8.74 -3.67
CA PHE A 98 3.41 10.06 -3.25
C PHE A 98 4.36 9.92 -2.06
N SER A 99 5.36 10.80 -2.00
CA SER A 99 6.11 11.01 -0.77
C SER A 99 5.18 11.51 0.34
N PRO A 100 5.49 11.22 1.62
CA PRO A 100 4.82 11.80 2.79
C PRO A 100 4.48 13.28 2.70
N ASP A 101 5.43 14.08 2.20
CA ASP A 101 5.29 15.53 2.06
C ASP A 101 4.43 15.96 0.85
N SER A 102 3.85 15.01 0.11
CA SER A 102 3.01 15.20 -1.08
C SER A 102 3.69 15.91 -2.27
N LYS A 103 4.99 16.19 -2.18
CA LYS A 103 5.71 16.97 -3.20
C LYS A 103 6.24 16.10 -4.33
N ARG A 104 6.60 14.86 -4.06
CA ARG A 104 7.30 13.98 -5.01
C ARG A 104 6.50 12.71 -5.26
N LEU A 105 6.76 12.10 -6.41
CA LEU A 105 6.36 10.74 -6.69
C LEU A 105 7.60 9.86 -6.50
N ILE A 106 7.47 8.84 -5.66
CA ILE A 106 8.48 7.82 -5.46
C ILE A 106 8.18 6.72 -6.46
N ASP A 107 9.08 6.57 -7.43
CA ASP A 107 9.16 5.36 -8.22
C ASP A 107 9.79 4.28 -7.36
N ILE A 108 8.97 3.35 -6.88
CA ILE A 108 9.45 2.23 -6.06
C ILE A 108 10.32 1.24 -6.84
N SER A 109 10.43 1.37 -8.18
CA SER A 109 11.40 0.64 -9.00
C SER A 109 12.78 1.31 -9.08
N SER A 110 12.89 2.59 -8.67
CA SER A 110 14.14 3.37 -8.72
C SER A 110 14.96 3.33 -7.42
N ALA A 111 14.41 2.77 -6.35
CA ALA A 111 15.17 2.53 -5.13
C ALA A 111 16.10 1.32 -5.36
N GLU A 112 17.31 1.58 -5.86
CA GLU A 112 18.46 0.66 -5.93
C GLU A 112 18.10 -0.81 -6.23
N VAL A 113 17.78 -1.14 -7.49
CA VAL A 113 17.71 -2.51 -8.08
C VAL A 113 17.49 -3.62 -7.04
N TYR A 114 16.37 -3.58 -6.32
CA TYR A 114 15.98 -4.69 -5.46
C TYR A 114 15.36 -5.79 -6.30
N ASP A 115 15.56 -7.04 -5.87
CA ASP A 115 15.03 -8.20 -6.59
C ASP A 115 13.50 -8.21 -6.58
N LYS A 116 12.89 -7.78 -5.45
CA LYS A 116 11.44 -7.61 -5.35
C LYS A 116 11.05 -6.53 -4.37
N VAL A 117 10.00 -5.77 -4.71
CA VAL A 117 9.38 -4.78 -3.83
C VAL A 117 7.92 -5.16 -3.61
N GLY A 118 7.51 -5.24 -2.35
CA GLY A 118 6.13 -5.51 -1.94
C GLY A 118 5.24 -4.28 -2.09
N TYR A 119 3.92 -4.49 -2.02
CA TYR A 119 2.98 -3.39 -2.07
C TYR A 119 3.20 -2.41 -0.89
N PRO A 120 3.29 -1.10 -1.16
CA PRO A 120 3.42 -0.10 -0.12
C PRO A 120 2.11 0.05 0.67
N VAL A 121 2.26 0.31 1.96
CA VAL A 121 1.18 0.67 2.89
C VAL A 121 1.41 2.08 3.41
N SER A 122 0.34 2.86 3.51
CA SER A 122 0.38 4.22 4.08
C SER A 122 -0.18 4.21 5.50
N SER A 123 0.31 5.09 6.35
CA SER A 123 -0.36 5.38 7.62
C SER A 123 -1.76 5.96 7.38
N PRO A 124 -2.68 5.81 8.34
CA PRO A 124 -4.02 6.39 8.22
C PRO A 124 -4.03 7.90 7.95
N ASP A 125 -3.08 8.65 8.52
CA ASP A 125 -2.92 10.09 8.27
C ASP A 125 -2.17 10.43 6.97
N GLY A 126 -1.75 9.41 6.22
CA GLY A 126 -1.02 9.52 4.96
C GLY A 126 0.44 9.97 5.09
N LYS A 127 0.91 10.35 6.28
CA LYS A 127 2.24 10.95 6.46
C LYS A 127 3.38 9.94 6.46
N HIS A 128 3.10 8.66 6.58
CA HIS A 128 4.12 7.62 6.60
C HIS A 128 3.85 6.58 5.54
N LEU A 129 4.91 6.05 4.95
CA LEU A 129 4.86 5.04 3.91
C LEU A 129 5.85 3.93 4.24
N ALA A 130 5.35 2.70 4.29
CA ALA A 130 6.17 1.52 4.50
C ALA A 130 6.03 0.52 3.35
N TYR A 131 7.12 -0.15 2.96
CA TYR A 131 7.07 -1.25 2.00
C TYR A 131 8.13 -2.30 2.30
N ARG A 132 7.81 -3.55 1.99
CA ARG A 132 8.76 -4.68 2.07
C ARG A 132 9.66 -4.67 0.86
N VAL A 133 10.93 -5.00 1.09
CA VAL A 133 11.94 -5.23 0.07
C VAL A 133 12.53 -6.61 0.27
N GLU A 134 12.74 -7.34 -0.82
CA GLU A 134 13.52 -8.56 -0.89
C GLU A 134 14.79 -8.26 -1.68
N ASP A 135 15.94 -8.46 -1.04
CA ASP A 135 17.27 -8.24 -1.59
C ASP A 135 18.07 -9.54 -1.40
N THR A 136 18.45 -10.19 -2.49
CA THR A 136 19.20 -11.47 -2.47
C THR A 136 20.53 -11.39 -1.72
N LYS A 137 21.12 -10.20 -1.56
CA LYS A 137 22.38 -10.00 -0.82
C LYS A 137 22.18 -9.73 0.66
N ARG A 138 21.02 -9.16 1.04
CA ARG A 138 20.77 -8.67 2.40
C ARG A 138 19.69 -9.45 3.14
N GLY A 139 18.81 -10.15 2.44
CA GLY A 139 17.56 -10.67 2.96
C GLY A 139 16.42 -9.67 2.78
N GLU A 140 15.38 -9.83 3.59
CA GLU A 140 14.17 -9.03 3.52
C GLU A 140 14.13 -7.95 4.60
N PHE A 141 13.60 -6.78 4.27
CA PHE A 141 13.47 -5.67 5.21
C PHE A 141 12.30 -4.75 4.87
N ILE A 142 11.89 -3.93 5.84
CA ILE A 142 10.96 -2.83 5.61
C ILE A 142 11.75 -1.56 5.30
N VAL A 143 11.27 -0.80 4.32
CA VAL A 143 11.64 0.60 4.14
C VAL A 143 10.49 1.45 4.66
N LEU A 144 10.76 2.29 5.67
CA LEU A 144 9.82 3.27 6.22
C LEU A 144 10.32 4.67 5.87
N ASP A 145 9.51 5.44 5.13
CA ASP A 145 9.84 6.82 4.71
C ASP A 145 11.22 6.96 4.04
N GLY A 146 11.58 5.95 3.24
CA GLY A 146 12.87 5.86 2.55
C GLY A 146 14.03 5.36 3.41
N GLN A 147 13.82 5.13 4.71
CA GLN A 147 14.82 4.57 5.61
C GLN A 147 14.70 3.04 5.67
N LYS A 148 15.80 2.34 5.37
CA LYS A 148 15.86 0.88 5.41
C LYS A 148 15.96 0.41 6.87
N GLY A 149 15.09 -0.51 7.25
CA GLY A 149 15.16 -1.20 8.54
C GLY A 149 16.18 -2.33 8.56
N ASN A 150 16.12 -3.12 9.63
CA ASN A 150 16.93 -4.34 9.78
C ASN A 150 16.54 -5.39 8.75
N ALA A 151 17.52 -6.20 8.36
CA ALA A 151 17.32 -7.31 7.42
C ALA A 151 17.13 -8.64 8.13
N TYR A 152 16.26 -9.45 7.56
CA TYR A 152 15.77 -10.71 8.11
C TYR A 152 15.75 -11.78 7.01
N ASP A 153 15.63 -13.05 7.41
CA ASP A 153 15.40 -14.11 6.42
C ASP A 153 14.03 -13.92 5.74
N LEU A 154 13.13 -13.22 6.43
CA LEU A 154 11.73 -13.12 6.06
C LEU A 154 11.05 -11.94 6.77
N VAL A 155 10.18 -11.23 6.04
CA VAL A 155 9.38 -10.11 6.55
C VAL A 155 7.96 -10.18 6.02
N ALA A 156 6.97 -10.05 6.89
CA ALA A 156 5.56 -9.92 6.49
C ALA A 156 5.21 -8.47 6.10
N SER A 157 4.07 -8.28 5.43
CA SER A 157 3.58 -6.92 5.13
C SER A 157 3.36 -6.11 6.41
N PRO A 158 3.86 -4.87 6.49
CA PRO A 158 3.74 -4.05 7.68
C PRO A 158 2.33 -3.47 7.83
N VAL A 159 2.01 -3.04 9.04
CA VAL A 159 0.72 -2.46 9.45
C VAL A 159 0.98 -1.23 10.30
N PHE A 160 0.29 -0.13 9.99
CA PHE A 160 0.32 1.08 10.82
C PHE A 160 -0.76 1.05 11.90
N SER A 161 -0.46 1.66 13.04
CA SER A 161 -1.45 1.91 14.10
C SER A 161 -2.56 2.86 13.63
N PRO A 162 -3.77 2.77 14.23
CA PRO A 162 -4.85 3.72 13.97
C PRO A 162 -4.45 5.19 14.15
N ASP A 163 -3.63 5.50 15.16
CA ASP A 163 -3.14 6.85 15.41
C ASP A 163 -1.97 7.27 14.51
N SER A 164 -1.58 6.42 13.55
CA SER A 164 -0.52 6.64 12.56
C SER A 164 0.91 6.73 13.10
N LYS A 165 1.14 6.50 14.40
CA LYS A 165 2.45 6.69 15.02
C LYS A 165 3.33 5.46 15.02
N HIS A 166 2.74 4.27 14.98
CA HIS A 166 3.47 3.01 15.17
C HIS A 166 3.40 2.15 13.91
N LEU A 167 4.50 1.48 13.59
CA LEU A 167 4.59 0.50 12.53
C LEU A 167 4.93 -0.87 13.11
N VAL A 168 4.13 -1.87 12.75
CA VAL A 168 4.31 -3.26 13.19
C VAL A 168 4.42 -4.22 12.03
N TYR A 169 5.32 -5.19 12.13
CA TYR A 169 5.43 -6.30 11.18
C TYR A 169 5.96 -7.56 11.85
N ILE A 170 5.71 -8.71 11.23
CA ILE A 170 6.31 -9.99 11.64
C ILE A 170 7.62 -10.17 10.89
N ALA A 171 8.67 -10.58 11.58
CA ALA A 171 9.96 -10.93 10.99
C ALA A 171 10.36 -12.35 11.39
N GLY A 172 11.14 -13.00 10.51
CA GLY A 172 11.70 -14.33 10.71
C GLY A 172 13.22 -14.31 10.63
N LYS A 173 13.87 -14.96 11.60
CA LYS A 173 15.33 -15.13 11.62
C LYS A 173 15.70 -16.49 12.19
N GLN A 174 16.51 -17.24 11.45
CA GLN A 174 17.00 -18.58 11.82
C GLN A 174 15.87 -19.56 12.19
N GLY A 175 14.76 -19.50 11.45
CA GLY A 175 13.59 -20.36 11.66
C GLY A 175 12.78 -20.04 12.91
N LYS A 176 12.99 -18.87 13.53
CA LYS A 176 12.16 -18.31 14.60
C LYS A 176 11.48 -17.03 14.14
N TYR A 177 10.38 -16.67 14.78
CA TYR A 177 9.55 -15.52 14.41
C TYR A 177 9.34 -14.59 15.61
N PHE A 178 9.22 -13.30 15.34
CA PHE A 178 8.92 -12.28 16.34
C PHE A 178 8.16 -11.12 15.69
N VAL A 179 7.43 -10.36 16.50
CA VAL A 179 6.82 -9.10 16.09
C VAL A 179 7.83 -7.98 16.28
N VAL A 180 8.01 -7.15 15.26
CA VAL A 180 8.80 -5.92 15.34
C VAL A 180 7.83 -4.75 15.49
N VAL A 181 8.07 -3.91 16.50
CA VAL A 181 7.32 -2.67 16.78
C VAL A 181 8.29 -1.51 16.72
N ASP A 182 8.08 -0.58 15.78
CA ASP A 182 8.93 0.62 15.59
C ASP A 182 10.43 0.30 15.52
N GLY A 183 10.76 -0.78 14.78
CA GLY A 183 12.13 -1.26 14.60
C GLY A 183 12.71 -2.03 15.79
N ARG A 184 11.95 -2.25 16.87
CA ARG A 184 12.36 -3.03 18.04
C ARG A 184 11.79 -4.45 17.96
N GLU A 185 12.67 -5.43 18.06
CA GLU A 185 12.32 -6.85 18.04
C GLU A 185 11.67 -7.27 19.36
N GLY A 186 10.51 -7.92 19.29
CA GLY A 186 9.78 -8.44 20.43
C GLY A 186 10.22 -9.83 20.86
N GLU A 187 9.32 -10.52 21.57
CA GLU A 187 9.58 -11.89 22.02
C GLU A 187 9.67 -12.88 20.85
N VAL A 188 10.55 -13.87 20.99
CA VAL A 188 10.81 -14.90 19.99
C VAL A 188 9.92 -16.12 20.20
N PHE A 189 9.27 -16.53 19.11
CA PHE A 189 8.36 -17.66 19.02
C PHE A 189 8.81 -18.66 17.96
N ASP A 190 8.32 -19.90 18.07
CA ASP A 190 8.51 -20.92 17.03
C ASP A 190 7.63 -20.64 15.81
N GLU A 191 6.52 -19.94 16.02
CA GLU A 191 5.53 -19.60 15.00
C GLU A 191 4.70 -18.41 15.48
N ILE A 192 4.32 -17.53 14.56
CA ILE A 192 3.31 -16.49 14.79
C ILE A 192 2.16 -16.77 13.82
N TYR A 193 0.97 -17.01 14.36
CA TYR A 193 -0.21 -17.34 13.57
C TYR A 193 -0.54 -16.19 12.63
N GLY A 194 -0.81 -16.54 11.37
CA GLY A 194 -0.88 -15.60 10.25
C GLY A 194 0.39 -15.55 9.41
N TYR A 195 1.44 -16.27 9.85
CA TYR A 195 2.63 -16.54 9.08
C TYR A 195 3.02 -18.03 9.22
N GLY A 196 2.56 -18.89 8.30
CA GLY A 196 2.83 -20.33 8.41
C GLY A 196 2.33 -21.22 7.27
N SER A 197 1.43 -20.75 6.39
CA SER A 197 1.11 -21.47 5.15
C SER A 197 1.36 -20.56 3.93
N PRO A 198 2.17 -20.99 2.95
CA PRO A 198 2.42 -20.23 1.71
C PRO A 198 1.15 -19.98 0.88
N GLU A 199 0.05 -20.63 1.25
CA GLU A 199 -1.18 -20.73 0.48
C GLU A 199 -2.36 -19.89 1.00
N TYR A 200 -2.22 -19.18 2.14
CA TYR A 200 -3.28 -18.27 2.65
C TYR A 200 -2.74 -17.03 3.38
N ILE A 201 -2.18 -16.06 2.63
CA ILE A 201 -1.62 -14.79 3.16
C ILE A 201 -2.71 -13.76 3.52
N GLN A 202 -3.84 -14.16 4.10
CA GLN A 202 -4.93 -13.20 4.41
C GLN A 202 -5.51 -13.25 5.83
N THR A 203 -5.11 -14.16 6.71
CA THR A 203 -5.76 -14.26 8.01
C THR A 203 -4.77 -14.28 9.17
N THR A 204 -4.84 -13.21 9.99
CA THR A 204 -4.14 -12.92 11.25
C THR A 204 -2.82 -12.14 11.16
N LYS A 205 -2.87 -10.94 10.55
CA LYS A 205 -1.88 -9.89 10.81
C LYS A 205 -1.93 -9.49 12.30
N PRO A 206 -0.83 -8.99 12.91
CA PRO A 206 -0.91 -8.32 14.20
C PRO A 206 -1.98 -7.22 14.15
N ILE A 207 -2.82 -7.16 15.18
CA ILE A 207 -3.93 -6.19 15.25
C ILE A 207 -3.65 -5.16 16.33
N PHE A 208 -3.87 -3.89 16.01
CA PHE A 208 -3.81 -2.83 17.01
C PHE A 208 -5.12 -2.76 17.80
N SER A 209 -5.02 -2.42 19.08
CA SER A 209 -6.15 -1.83 19.80
C SER A 209 -6.54 -0.48 19.18
N GLU A 210 -7.81 -0.10 19.29
CA GLU A 210 -8.31 1.16 18.70
C GLU A 210 -7.59 2.40 19.26
N ASP A 211 -7.20 2.35 20.53
CA ASP A 211 -6.41 3.40 21.19
C ASP A 211 -4.91 3.36 20.81
N SER A 212 -4.49 2.46 19.92
CA SER A 212 -3.12 2.28 19.44
C SER A 212 -2.08 1.90 20.51
N LYS A 213 -2.50 1.54 21.72
CA LYS A 213 -1.58 1.23 22.84
C LYS A 213 -1.16 -0.23 22.92
N TYR A 214 -1.89 -1.13 22.27
CA TYR A 214 -1.62 -2.56 22.35
C TYR A 214 -1.59 -3.19 20.97
N ILE A 215 -0.76 -4.23 20.83
CA ILE A 215 -0.79 -5.14 19.68
C ILE A 215 -1.20 -6.53 20.14
N GLY A 216 -2.10 -7.16 19.39
CA GLY A 216 -2.58 -8.52 19.60
C GLY A 216 -2.16 -9.46 18.48
N TYR A 217 -1.66 -10.64 18.83
CA TYR A 217 -1.33 -11.69 17.85
C TYR A 217 -1.33 -13.09 18.49
N GLY A 218 -1.60 -14.12 17.68
CA GLY A 218 -1.45 -15.50 18.11
C GLY A 218 -0.02 -15.99 17.89
N ALA A 219 0.55 -16.73 18.82
CA ALA A 219 1.89 -17.29 18.68
C ALA A 219 2.01 -18.68 19.30
N ARG A 220 3.05 -19.43 18.91
CA ARG A 220 3.38 -20.74 19.48
C ARG A 220 4.82 -20.76 19.98
N LYS A 221 5.02 -21.33 21.16
CA LYS A 221 6.35 -21.59 21.75
C LYS A 221 6.36 -22.99 22.32
N GLY A 222 7.18 -23.87 21.75
CA GLY A 222 7.10 -25.31 22.01
C GLY A 222 5.70 -25.86 21.69
N ASN A 223 5.10 -26.50 22.69
CA ASN A 223 3.75 -27.06 22.61
C ASN A 223 2.66 -26.10 23.13
N GLU A 224 3.01 -24.85 23.43
CA GLU A 224 2.08 -23.87 24.01
C GLU A 224 1.61 -22.87 22.97
N LEU A 225 0.31 -22.58 22.99
CA LEU A 225 -0.35 -21.57 22.17
C LEU A 225 -0.66 -20.34 23.02
N TRP A 226 -0.32 -19.18 22.49
CA TRP A 226 -0.44 -17.89 23.15
C TRP A 226 -1.32 -16.96 22.32
N TRP A 227 -2.21 -16.25 23.00
CA TRP A 227 -2.73 -14.96 22.51
C TRP A 227 -1.94 -13.87 23.21
N VAL A 228 -0.99 -13.29 22.48
CA VAL A 228 -0.11 -12.25 22.99
C VAL A 228 -0.82 -10.91 22.88
N ARG A 229 -0.74 -10.11 23.95
CA ARG A 229 -1.17 -8.70 24.00
C ARG A 229 -0.02 -7.89 24.57
N ASP A 230 0.74 -7.26 23.69
CA ASP A 230 1.89 -6.45 24.07
C ASP A 230 1.51 -4.97 24.13
N GLU A 231 2.00 -4.27 25.14
CA GLU A 231 1.87 -2.81 25.26
C GLU A 231 2.96 -2.12 24.43
N ILE A 232 2.55 -1.16 23.61
CA ILE A 232 3.43 -0.33 22.81
C ILE A 232 3.92 0.80 23.72
N LYS A 233 5.21 0.77 24.05
CA LYS A 233 5.84 1.79 24.89
C LYS A 233 6.17 3.02 24.04
N GLU A 234 5.75 4.19 24.53
CA GLU A 234 6.12 5.51 23.98
C GLU A 234 7.64 5.74 23.97
#